data_AF-A0A9D5UA93-F1
#
_entry.id   AF-A0A9D5UA93-F1
#
_cell.length_a   1.000
_cell.length_b   1.000
_cell.length_c   1.000
_cell.angle_alpha   90.00
_cell.angle_beta   90.00
_cell.angle_gamma   90.00
#
_symmetry.space_group_name_H-M   'P 1'
#
loop_
_entity.id
_entity.type
_entity.pdbx_description
1 polymer ?
#
loop_
_entity_poly.entity_id
_entity_poly.type
_entity_poly.pdbx_seq_one_letter_code
_entity_poly.pdbx_strand_id
1 'polypeptide(L)' 'MQLGQLAIEEERSEEALRLLSRAVEARPACAETHTLLGAAYLARDRRRKARHHLARALALDPDHPAARQYWRQLVETARP' A
#
# COMPACT_ATOMS: atom_id res chain seq x y z
N MET A 1 6.91 25.18 -10.77
CA MET A 1 7.61 23.88 -10.84
C MET A 1 6.96 22.82 -9.93
N GLN A 2 6.61 23.11 -8.66
CA GLN A 2 6.08 22.10 -7.71
C GLN A 2 4.71 21.48 -8.07
N LEU A 3 3.82 22.17 -8.80
CA LEU A 3 2.48 21.63 -9.14
C LEU A 3 2.51 20.52 -10.21
N GLY A 4 3.39 20.62 -11.20
CA GLY A 4 3.49 19.61 -12.26
C GLY A 4 4.06 18.28 -11.77
N GLN A 5 5.01 18.34 -10.83
CA GLN A 5 5.60 17.13 -10.25
C GLN A 5 4.62 16.40 -9.32
N LEU A 6 3.88 17.15 -8.49
CA LEU A 6 2.81 16.57 -7.66
C LEU A 6 1.71 15.92 -8.52
N ALA A 7 1.30 16.56 -9.61
CA ALA A 7 0.29 16.01 -10.52
C ALA A 7 0.75 14.70 -11.17
N ILE A 8 2.03 14.60 -11.58
CA ILE A 8 2.60 13.38 -12.15
C ILE A 8 2.70 12.27 -11.10
N GLU A 9 3.09 12.60 -9.86
CA GLU A 9 3.17 11.62 -8.76
C GLU A 9 1.79 11.09 -8.36
N GLU A 10 0.79 11.96 -8.34
CA GLU A 10 -0.61 11.61 -8.12
C GLU A 10 -1.11 10.67 -9.23
N GLU A 11 -0.95 11.03 -10.49
CA GLU A 11 -1.39 10.21 -11.63
C GLU A 11 -0.77 8.80 -11.62
N ARG A 12 0.55 8.72 -11.42
CA ARG A 12 1.28 7.44 -11.33
C ARG A 12 0.82 6.58 -10.16
N SER A 13 0.54 7.21 -9.03
CA SER A 13 0.06 6.52 -7.83
C SER A 13 -1.36 5.96 -8.03
N GLU A 14 -2.20 6.67 -8.79
CA GLU A 14 -3.54 6.20 -9.14
C GLU A 14 -3.51 5.04 -10.13
N GLU A 15 -2.63 5.13 -11.13
CA GLU A 15 -2.39 4.04 -12.07
C GLU A 15 -1.86 2.79 -11.37
N ALA A 16 -0.89 2.96 -10.46
CA ALA A 16 -0.38 1.87 -9.65
C ALA A 16 -1.49 1.19 -8.84
N LEU A 17 -2.38 1.96 -8.20
CA LEU A 17 -3.52 1.41 -7.48
C LEU A 17 -4.48 0.63 -8.40
N ARG A 18 -4.74 1.10 -9.63
CA ARG A 18 -5.57 0.39 -10.60
C ARG A 18 -4.94 -0.95 -11.00
N LEU A 19 -3.65 -0.94 -11.36
CA LEU A 19 -2.92 -2.14 -11.77
C LEU A 19 -2.83 -3.16 -10.64
N LEU A 20 -2.50 -2.70 -9.43
CA LEU A 20 -2.38 -3.56 -8.26
C LEU A 20 -3.74 -4.12 -7.79
N SER A 21 -4.84 -3.39 -8.00
CA SER A 21 -6.19 -3.91 -7.71
C SER A 21 -6.53 -5.10 -8.60
N ARG A 22 -6.23 -5.00 -9.90
CA ARG A 22 -6.39 -6.13 -10.84
C ARG A 22 -5.45 -7.29 -10.50
N ALA A 23 -4.23 -7.00 -10.06
CA ALA A 23 -3.30 -8.02 -9.61
C ALA A 23 -3.82 -8.77 -8.36
N VAL A 24 -4.52 -8.07 -7.46
CA VAL A 24 -5.17 -8.71 -6.29
C VAL A 24 -6.34 -9.59 -6.71
N GLU A 25 -7.11 -9.20 -7.73
CA GLU A 25 -8.18 -10.04 -8.28
C GLU A 25 -7.63 -11.33 -8.90
N ALA A 26 -6.51 -11.23 -9.62
CA ALA A 26 -5.85 -12.40 -10.22
C ALA A 26 -5.16 -13.29 -9.17
N ARG A 27 -4.62 -12.70 -8.09
CA ARG A 27 -3.86 -13.39 -7.05
C ARG A 27 -4.27 -12.89 -5.65
N PRO A 28 -5.46 -13.28 -5.14
CA PRO A 28 -6.00 -12.77 -3.88
C PRO A 28 -5.26 -13.29 -2.63
N ALA A 29 -4.43 -14.32 -2.77
CA ALA A 29 -3.62 -14.89 -1.70
C ALA A 29 -2.12 -14.52 -1.80
N CYS A 30 -1.80 -13.43 -2.53
CA CYS A 30 -0.43 -12.97 -2.66
C CYS A 30 -0.08 -11.88 -1.63
N ALA A 31 0.79 -12.22 -0.67
CA ALA A 31 1.27 -11.29 0.34
C ALA A 31 1.97 -10.05 -0.28
N GLU A 32 2.75 -10.25 -1.34
CA GLU A 32 3.47 -9.19 -2.05
C GLU A 32 2.50 -8.18 -2.70
N THR A 33 1.47 -8.65 -3.40
CA THR A 33 0.47 -7.76 -4.02
C THR A 33 -0.29 -6.95 -2.97
N HIS A 34 -0.67 -7.59 -1.87
CA HIS A 34 -1.29 -6.91 -0.73
C HIS A 34 -0.33 -5.89 -0.09
N THR A 35 0.98 -6.18 -0.03
CA THR A 35 1.99 -5.26 0.48
C THR A 35 2.13 -4.03 -0.41
N LEU A 36 2.21 -4.22 -1.72
CA LEU A 36 2.31 -3.13 -2.70
C LEU A 36 1.06 -2.23 -2.68
N LEU A 37 -0.15 -2.80 -2.56
CA LEU A 37 -1.37 -2.01 -2.35
C LEU A 37 -1.32 -1.22 -1.05
N GLY A 38 -0.85 -1.86 0.03
CA GLY A 38 -0.63 -1.22 1.32
C GLY A 38 0.27 0.01 1.23
N ALA A 39 1.42 -0.14 0.58
CA ALA A 39 2.39 0.91 0.36
C ALA A 39 1.84 2.05 -0.52
N ALA A 40 1.16 1.71 -1.63
CA ALA A 40 0.53 2.70 -2.51
C ALA A 40 -0.55 3.51 -1.80
N TYR A 41 -1.34 2.88 -0.93
CA TYR A 41 -2.31 3.60 -0.10
C TYR A 41 -1.65 4.46 0.98
N LEU A 42 -0.52 4.03 1.56
CA LEU A 42 0.26 4.87 2.50
C LEU A 42 0.80 6.12 1.83
N ALA A 43 1.33 6.00 0.61
CA ALA A 43 1.86 7.14 -0.15
C ALA A 43 0.79 8.21 -0.44
N ARG A 44 -0.48 7.81 -0.50
CA ARG A 44 -1.64 8.69 -0.68
C ARG A 44 -2.35 9.09 0.62
N ASP A 45 -1.70 8.87 1.78
CA ASP A 45 -2.24 9.08 3.13
C ASP A 45 -3.58 8.35 3.42
N ARG A 46 -3.91 7.32 2.62
CA ARG A 46 -5.12 6.51 2.78
C ARG A 46 -4.90 5.39 3.78
N ARG A 47 -4.52 5.76 5.01
CA ARG A 47 -4.11 4.85 6.10
C ARG A 47 -5.11 3.72 6.37
N ARG A 48 -6.42 3.96 6.32
CA ARG A 48 -7.43 2.91 6.55
C ARG A 48 -7.34 1.78 5.52
N LYS A 49 -7.18 2.12 4.23
CA LYS A 49 -7.04 1.12 3.16
C LYS A 49 -5.68 0.43 3.24
N ALA A 50 -4.61 1.20 3.50
CA ALA A 50 -3.29 0.64 3.71
C ALA A 50 -3.29 -0.42 4.82
N ARG A 51 -3.90 -0.13 5.97
CA ARG A 51 -4.01 -1.07 7.09
C ARG A 51 -4.72 -2.36 6.69
N HIS A 52 -5.80 -2.27 5.93
CA HIS A 52 -6.52 -3.46 5.46
C HIS A 52 -5.62 -4.37 4.61
N HIS A 53 -4.93 -3.81 3.61
CA HIS A 53 -4.07 -4.61 2.73
C HIS A 53 -2.81 -5.12 3.42
N LEU A 54 -2.17 -4.31 4.27
CA LEU A 54 -0.99 -4.74 5.05
C LEU A 54 -1.34 -5.83 6.06
N ALA A 55 -2.52 -5.76 6.70
CA ALA A 55 -2.98 -6.82 7.59
C ALA A 55 -3.18 -8.14 6.83
N ARG A 56 -3.72 -8.10 5.61
CA ARG A 56 -3.86 -9.28 4.75
C ARG A 56 -2.51 -9.83 4.31
N ALA A 57 -1.56 -8.97 3.94
CA ALA A 57 -0.20 -9.39 3.63
C ALA A 57 0.46 -10.13 4.79
N LEU A 58 0.37 -9.59 6.02
CA LEU A 58 0.91 -10.21 7.22
C LEU A 58 0.14 -11.45 7.68
N ALA A 59 -1.14 -11.58 7.32
CA ALA A 59 -1.90 -12.80 7.57
C ALA A 59 -1.49 -13.94 6.62
N LEU A 60 -1.07 -13.60 5.39
CA LEU A 60 -0.59 -14.56 4.38
C LEU A 60 0.88 -14.93 4.61
N ASP A 61 1.70 -13.95 4.93
CA ASP A 61 3.11 -14.09 5.25
C ASP A 61 3.45 -13.18 6.44
N PRO A 62 3.38 -13.70 7.69
CA PRO A 62 3.73 -12.96 8.89
C PRO A 62 5.20 -12.50 8.89
N ASP A 63 6.04 -13.15 8.10
CA ASP A 63 7.45 -12.86 7.96
C ASP A 63 7.79 -11.89 6.84
N HIS A 64 6.80 -11.37 6.12
CA HIS A 64 7.02 -10.49 4.99
C HIS A 64 7.70 -9.18 5.42
N PRO A 65 8.97 -8.93 5.05
CA PRO A 65 9.76 -7.85 5.61
C PRO A 65 9.19 -6.48 5.24
N ALA A 66 8.77 -6.30 3.99
CA ALA A 66 8.19 -5.05 3.50
C ALA A 66 6.82 -4.76 4.18
N ALA A 67 5.95 -5.76 4.33
CA ALA A 67 4.66 -5.57 4.99
C ALA A 67 4.84 -5.16 6.45
N ARG A 68 5.80 -5.77 7.15
CA ARG A 68 6.10 -5.41 8.55
C ARG A 68 6.64 -4.00 8.68
N GLN A 69 7.52 -3.59 7.77
CA GLN A 69 8.04 -2.22 7.74
C GLN A 69 6.90 -1.21 7.53
N TYR A 70 6.06 -1.40 6.52
CA TYR A 70 4.94 -0.51 6.26
C TYR A 70 3.90 -0.53 7.37
N TRP A 71 3.66 -1.68 8.00
CA TRP A 71 2.75 -1.78 9.14
C TRP A 71 3.27 -0.97 10.33
N ARG A 72 4.56 -1.08 10.66
CA ARG A 72 5.21 -0.27 11.71
C ARG A 72 5.06 1.22 11.43
N GLN A 73 5.40 1.66 10.23
CA GLN A 73 5.22 3.06 9.81
C GLN A 73 3.77 3.53 9.97
N LEU A 74 2.80 2.67 9.63
CA LEU A 74 1.37 2.98 9.78
C LEU A 74 0.96 3.15 11.24
N VAL A 75 1.42 2.28 12.15
CA VAL A 75 1.06 2.39 13.58
C VAL A 75 1.86 3.46 14.31
N GLU A 76 3.11 3.71 13.92
CA GLU A 76 3.94 4.77 14.51
C GLU A 76 3.42 6.16 14.15
N THR A 77 3.01 6.37 12.90
CA THR A 77 2.43 7.65 12.46
C THR A 77 0.98 7.86 12.87
N ALA A 78 0.36 6.86 13.50
CA ALA A 78 -1.00 6.94 14.06
C ALA A 78 -1.01 7.27 15.57
N ARG A 79 0.15 7.54 16.19
CA ARG A 79 0.19 8.06 17.56
C ARG A 79 -0.30 9.52 17.56
N PRO A 80 -1.33 9.86 18.36
CA PRO A 80 -1.85 11.23 18.47
C PRO A 80 -0.85 12.18 19.13
#